data_AF-A0A7R9PQP9-F1
#
_entry.id   AF-A0A7R9PQP9-F1
#
_cell.length_a   1.000
_cell.length_b   1.000
_cell.length_c   1.000
_cell.angle_alpha   90.00
_cell.angle_beta   90.00
_cell.angle_gamma   90.00
#
_symmetry.space_group_name_H-M   'P 1'
#
loop_
_entity.id
_entity.type
_entity.pdbx_description
1 polymer ?
#
loop_
_entity_poly.entity_id
_entity_poly.type
_entity_poly.pdbx_seq_one_letter_code
_entity_poly.pdbx_strand_id
1 'polypeptide(L)'
;MFEEGYFFSDEPGYYHEGFFGVRLENILEVVNRTTTHSFDGPYLGFEPVTLVPYEPKLIDLNMLSNEQIQWLNNYNAKVIEKVGAELKLQRRMKGFHWLLSKTIYIPVHGATSGVEEENQQRPSIVMLVILIATGDAISGR
;
A
#
# COMPACT_ATOMS: atom_id res chain seq x y z
N MET A 1 21.33 9.02 -9.49
CA MET A 1 21.36 8.02 -8.39
C MET A 1 20.54 8.58 -7.25
N PHE A 2 19.84 7.75 -6.46
CA PHE A 2 19.10 8.24 -5.29
C PHE A 2 20.04 8.49 -4.10
N GLU A 3 19.73 9.50 -3.31
CA GLU A 3 20.41 9.83 -2.05
C GLU A 3 19.37 10.00 -0.94
N GLU A 4 19.75 9.74 0.31
CA GLU A 4 18.87 9.94 1.47
C GLU A 4 18.31 11.37 1.51
N GLY A 5 17.02 11.50 1.83
CA GLY A 5 16.30 12.77 1.87
C GLY A 5 15.80 13.26 0.51
N TYR A 6 16.04 12.53 -0.58
CA TYR A 6 15.42 12.85 -1.87
C TYR A 6 13.92 12.50 -1.85
N PHE A 7 13.13 13.31 -2.54
CA PHE A 7 11.69 13.08 -2.75
C PHE A 7 11.40 12.89 -4.23
N PHE A 8 10.53 11.95 -4.56
CA PHE A 8 10.10 11.69 -5.93
C PHE A 8 8.68 11.11 -5.97
N SER A 9 8.03 11.19 -7.14
CA SER A 9 6.75 10.54 -7.39
C SER A 9 6.93 9.07 -7.77
N ASP A 10 6.06 8.22 -7.21
CA ASP A 10 5.86 6.85 -7.62
C ASP A 10 4.44 6.72 -8.16
N GLU A 11 4.32 6.67 -9.50
CA GLU A 11 3.06 6.98 -10.21
C GLU A 11 2.64 6.01 -11.34
N PRO A 12 2.65 4.68 -11.14
CA PRO A 12 2.21 3.75 -12.17
C PRO A 12 0.74 4.00 -12.57
N GLY A 13 0.46 3.82 -13.87
CA GLY A 13 -0.88 3.96 -14.40
C GLY A 13 -1.15 3.11 -15.64
N TYR A 14 -2.43 2.90 -15.91
CA TYR A 14 -2.96 2.19 -17.07
C TYR A 14 -4.13 2.98 -17.66
N TYR A 15 -4.19 3.06 -18.99
CA TYR A 15 -5.23 3.78 -19.70
C TYR A 15 -5.79 2.92 -20.83
N HIS A 16 -7.12 2.78 -20.86
CA HIS A 16 -7.85 2.14 -21.93
C HIS A 16 -8.62 3.22 -22.72
N GLU A 17 -8.09 3.56 -23.90
CA GLU A 17 -8.56 4.67 -24.72
C GLU A 17 -10.07 4.57 -25.01
N GLY A 18 -10.79 5.67 -24.79
CA GLY A 18 -12.24 5.73 -24.98
C GLY A 18 -13.08 5.13 -23.84
N PHE A 19 -12.46 4.58 -22.80
CA PHE A 19 -13.16 3.97 -21.66
C PHE A 19 -12.74 4.57 -20.31
N PHE A 20 -11.60 4.14 -19.77
CA PHE A 20 -11.17 4.52 -18.42
C PHE A 20 -9.65 4.58 -18.29
N GLY A 21 -9.20 5.20 -17.20
CA GLY A 21 -7.79 5.21 -16.80
C GLY A 21 -7.67 5.12 -15.29
N VAL A 22 -6.55 4.57 -14.82
CA VAL A 22 -6.20 4.45 -13.42
C VAL A 22 -4.75 4.91 -13.27
N ARG A 23 -4.48 5.75 -12.28
CA ARG A 23 -3.12 6.09 -11.84
C ARG A 23 -3.09 6.07 -10.32
N LEU A 24 -2.08 5.41 -9.76
CA LEU A 24 -1.80 5.41 -8.33
C LEU A 24 -0.55 6.23 -8.13
N GLU A 25 -0.60 7.31 -7.36
CA GLU A 25 0.50 8.27 -7.24
C GLU A 25 0.78 8.58 -5.77
N ASN A 26 1.99 8.28 -5.32
CA ASN A 26 2.50 8.62 -4.01
C ASN A 26 3.80 9.42 -4.12
N ILE A 27 4.00 10.39 -3.21
CA ILE A 27 5.32 10.95 -2.97
C ILE A 27 6.05 10.05 -1.99
N LEU A 28 7.25 9.63 -2.37
CA LEU A 28 8.15 8.81 -1.56
C LEU A 28 9.38 9.61 -1.16
N GLU A 29 9.81 9.41 0.08
CA GLU A 29 11.11 9.86 0.59
C GLU A 29 12.11 8.70 0.53
N VAL A 30 13.34 8.97 0.07
CA VAL A 30 14.46 8.05 0.14
C VAL A 30 15.03 8.06 1.55
N VAL A 31 15.05 6.91 2.22
CA VAL A 31 15.53 6.76 3.60
C VAL A 31 16.58 5.66 3.71
N ASN A 32 17.48 5.76 4.68
CA ASN A 32 18.35 4.64 5.04
C ASN A 32 17.54 3.47 5.65
N ARG A 33 17.93 2.25 5.29
CA ARG A 33 17.40 0.99 5.81
C ARG A 33 18.53 0.11 6.32
N THR A 34 18.38 -0.31 7.57
CA THR A 34 19.26 -1.31 8.18
C THR A 34 18.77 -2.70 7.80
N THR A 35 19.66 -3.52 7.25
CA THR A 35 19.42 -4.93 6.95
C THR A 35 20.43 -5.79 7.71
N THR A 36 20.09 -7.05 7.94
CA THR A 36 20.91 -8.01 8.72
C THR A 36 22.28 -8.26 8.12
N HIS A 37 22.44 -8.03 6.82
CA HIS A 37 23.74 -7.98 6.17
C HIS A 37 23.89 -6.63 5.49
N SER A 38 25.05 -5.98 5.67
CA SER A 38 25.48 -4.85 4.85
C SER A 38 26.90 -5.12 4.38
N PHE A 39 27.16 -4.87 3.09
CA PHE A 39 28.47 -5.13 2.49
C PHE A 39 29.24 -3.82 2.27
N ASP A 40 28.58 -2.73 1.87
CA ASP A 40 29.21 -1.44 1.54
C ASP A 40 28.36 -0.21 1.99
N GLY A 41 27.85 -0.21 3.23
CA GLY A 41 27.04 0.89 3.78
C GLY A 41 25.55 0.56 3.93
N PRO A 42 24.72 1.52 4.40
CA PRO A 42 23.30 1.31 4.57
C PRO A 42 22.62 1.10 3.21
N TYR A 43 21.60 0.25 3.17
CA TYR A 43 20.74 0.17 1.99
C TYR A 43 19.77 1.35 1.99
N LEU A 44 19.31 1.74 0.81
CA LEU A 44 18.21 2.69 0.70
C LEU A 44 16.88 1.94 0.68
N GLY A 45 15.86 2.58 1.21
CA GLY A 45 14.47 2.21 1.02
C GLY A 45 13.62 3.45 0.84
N PHE A 46 12.31 3.23 0.73
CA PHE A 46 11.35 4.29 0.51
C PHE A 46 10.32 4.33 1.63
N GLU A 47 9.93 5.54 2.02
CA GLU A 47 8.84 5.79 2.96
C GLU A 47 7.77 6.66 2.28
N PRO A 48 6.48 6.28 2.33
CA PRO A 48 5.42 7.09 1.76
C PRO A 48 5.19 8.34 2.61
N VAL A 49 5.21 9.49 1.93
CA VAL A 49 4.81 10.80 2.46
C VAL A 49 3.31 11.02 2.21
N THR A 50 2.82 10.59 1.05
CA THR A 50 1.38 10.58 0.75
C THR A 50 0.68 9.53 1.62
N LEU A 51 -0.19 9.99 2.52
CA LEU A 51 -0.98 9.14 3.42
C LEU A 51 -2.47 9.29 3.10
N VAL A 52 -2.93 8.57 2.07
CA VAL A 52 -4.34 8.52 1.65
C VAL A 52 -4.70 7.07 1.40
N PRO A 53 -5.82 6.54 1.95
CA PRO A 53 -6.21 5.15 1.69
C PRO A 53 -6.42 4.89 0.20
N TYR A 54 -5.99 3.72 -0.27
CA TYR A 54 -6.41 3.21 -1.58
C TYR A 54 -7.92 2.94 -1.60
N GLU A 55 -8.56 2.95 -2.77
CA GLU A 55 -9.99 2.61 -2.89
C GLU A 55 -10.18 1.08 -2.82
N PRO A 56 -10.70 0.52 -1.71
CA PRO A 56 -10.78 -0.93 -1.53
C PRO A 56 -11.69 -1.61 -2.56
N LYS A 57 -12.68 -0.89 -3.11
CA LYS A 57 -13.58 -1.44 -4.13
C LYS A 57 -12.92 -1.70 -5.48
N LEU A 58 -11.73 -1.14 -5.71
CA LEU A 58 -10.97 -1.28 -6.97
C LEU A 58 -9.80 -2.25 -6.85
N ILE A 59 -9.69 -2.97 -5.72
CA ILE A 59 -8.63 -3.94 -5.47
C ILE A 59 -9.20 -5.34 -5.59
N ASP A 60 -8.73 -6.12 -6.57
CA ASP A 60 -8.98 -7.55 -6.61
C ASP A 60 -8.00 -8.26 -5.67
N LEU A 61 -8.49 -8.66 -4.49
CA LEU A 61 -7.67 -9.30 -3.45
C LEU A 61 -7.08 -10.65 -3.90
N ASN A 62 -7.68 -11.32 -4.88
CA ASN A 62 -7.16 -12.60 -5.37
C ASN A 62 -5.88 -12.42 -6.21
N MET A 63 -5.60 -11.20 -6.67
CA MET A 63 -4.38 -10.86 -7.41
C MET A 63 -3.23 -10.47 -6.48
N LEU A 64 -3.48 -10.30 -5.18
CA LEU A 64 -2.46 -9.90 -4.21
C LEU A 64 -1.81 -11.11 -3.56
N SER A 65 -0.50 -11.05 -3.39
CA SER A 65 0.21 -11.97 -2.50
C SER A 65 -0.08 -11.66 -1.02
N ASN A 66 0.17 -12.62 -0.14
CA ASN A 66 0.08 -12.41 1.31
C ASN A 66 0.97 -11.25 1.79
N GLU A 67 2.16 -11.10 1.22
CA GLU A 67 3.08 -9.99 1.53
C GLU A 67 2.48 -8.63 1.11
N GLN A 68 1.83 -8.57 -0.05
CA GLN A 68 1.17 -7.35 -0.53
C GLN A 68 -0.06 -6.99 0.31
N ILE A 69 -0.85 -7.97 0.73
CA ILE A 69 -1.96 -7.76 1.69
C ILE A 69 -1.41 -7.21 3.01
N GLN A 70 -0.32 -7.80 3.53
CA GLN A 70 0.30 -7.33 4.76
C GLN A 70 0.84 -5.91 4.60
N TRP A 71 1.48 -5.60 3.46
CA TRP A 71 1.92 -4.25 3.14
C TRP A 71 0.75 -3.25 3.12
N LEU A 72 -0.36 -3.59 2.48
CA LEU A 72 -1.55 -2.74 2.40
C LEU A 72 -2.17 -2.51 3.79
N ASN A 73 -2.26 -3.55 4.62
CA ASN A 73 -2.72 -3.42 6.00
C ASN A 73 -1.80 -2.51 6.83
N ASN A 74 -0.48 -2.67 6.70
CA ASN A 74 0.49 -1.82 7.40
C ASN A 74 0.40 -0.36 6.93
N TYR A 75 0.24 -0.13 5.63
CA TYR A 75 0.01 1.20 5.06
C TYR A 75 -1.28 1.83 5.63
N ASN A 76 -2.39 1.09 5.61
CA ASN A 76 -3.66 1.53 6.17
C ASN A 76 -3.56 1.88 7.65
N ALA A 77 -2.84 1.07 8.44
CA ALA A 77 -2.57 1.35 9.84
C ALA A 77 -1.79 2.66 10.03
N LYS A 78 -0.75 2.90 9.22
CA LYS A 78 0.02 4.17 9.22
C LYS A 78 -0.86 5.38 8.90
N VAL A 79 -1.77 5.25 7.93
CA VAL A 79 -2.73 6.30 7.57
C VAL A 79 -3.69 6.61 8.75
N ILE A 80 -4.23 5.58 9.41
CA ILE A 80 -5.07 5.76 10.60
C ILE A 80 -4.28 6.44 11.73
N GLU A 81 -3.05 5.98 11.98
CA GLU A 81 -2.20 6.47 13.06
C GLU A 81 -1.87 7.96 12.88
N LYS A 82 -1.45 8.38 11.68
CA LYS A 82 -1.03 9.77 11.43
C LYS A 82 -2.22 10.67 11.09
N VAL A 83 -2.94 10.35 10.01
CA VAL A 83 -4.02 11.20 9.49
C VAL A 83 -5.28 11.06 10.34
N GLY A 84 -5.61 9.85 10.77
CA GLY A 84 -6.75 9.62 11.64
C GLY A 84 -6.61 10.30 13.02
N ALA A 85 -5.40 10.33 13.58
CA ALA A 85 -5.13 11.10 14.81
C ALA A 85 -5.36 12.60 14.60
N GLU A 86 -4.82 13.17 13.52
CA GLU A 86 -4.97 14.59 13.21
C GLU A 86 -6.44 14.98 12.95
N LEU A 87 -7.19 14.15 12.22
CA LEU A 87 -8.63 14.36 11.99
C LEU A 87 -9.43 14.39 13.30
N LYS A 88 -9.08 13.53 14.26
CA LYS A 88 -9.70 13.54 15.60
C LYS A 88 -9.34 14.80 16.39
N LEU A 89 -8.07 15.20 16.39
CA LEU A 89 -7.61 16.43 17.06
C LEU A 89 -8.35 17.67 16.54
N GLN A 90 -8.54 17.76 15.22
CA GLN A 90 -9.29 18.83 14.57
C GLN A 90 -10.83 18.67 14.66
N ARG A 91 -11.34 17.64 15.35
CA ARG A 91 -12.77 17.31 15.47
C ARG A 91 -13.47 17.07 14.12
N ARG A 92 -12.74 16.67 13.09
CA ARG A 92 -13.26 16.37 11.73
C ARG A 92 -13.77 14.93 11.64
N MET A 93 -14.78 14.61 12.46
CA MET A 93 -15.25 13.23 12.65
C MET A 93 -15.86 12.59 11.38
N LYS A 94 -16.46 13.37 10.48
CA LYS A 94 -16.93 12.85 9.18
C LYS A 94 -15.76 12.29 8.35
N GLY A 95 -14.64 13.01 8.30
CA GLY A 95 -13.44 12.56 7.62
C GLY A 95 -12.81 11.35 8.29
N PHE A 96 -12.79 11.33 9.63
CA PHE A 96 -12.28 10.19 10.39
C PHE A 96 -13.08 8.91 10.12
N HIS A 97 -14.42 8.97 10.16
CA HIS A 97 -15.26 7.80 9.86
C HIS A 97 -15.13 7.36 8.39
N TRP A 98 -15.02 8.31 7.46
CA TRP A 98 -14.73 7.99 6.06
C TRP A 98 -13.39 7.25 5.93
N LEU A 99 -12.34 7.74 6.59
CA LEU A 99 -11.01 7.11 6.58
C LEU A 99 -11.11 5.67 7.10
N LEU A 100 -11.75 5.44 8.25
CA LEU A 100 -11.94 4.09 8.81
C LEU A 100 -12.68 3.15 7.85
N SER A 101 -13.68 3.66 7.12
CA SER A 101 -14.42 2.85 6.14
C SER A 101 -13.57 2.42 4.93
N LYS A 102 -12.43 3.08 4.69
CA LYS A 102 -11.50 2.80 3.58
C LYS A 102 -10.29 1.97 4.00
N THR A 103 -9.99 1.91 5.30
CA THR A 103 -8.82 1.23 5.87
C THR A 103 -9.20 -0.06 6.60
N ILE A 104 -10.16 -0.82 6.07
CA ILE A 104 -10.61 -2.08 6.67
C ILE A 104 -9.47 -3.11 6.59
N TYR A 105 -9.25 -3.84 7.67
CA TYR A 105 -8.23 -4.89 7.74
C TYR A 105 -8.61 -6.08 6.84
N ILE A 106 -7.65 -6.54 6.04
CA ILE A 106 -7.81 -7.67 5.13
C ILE A 106 -7.10 -8.90 5.72
N PRO A 107 -7.81 -10.02 5.99
CA PRO A 107 -7.18 -11.25 6.47
C PRO A 107 -6.17 -11.82 5.46
N VAL A 108 -5.04 -12.33 5.96
CA VAL A 108 -4.02 -13.01 5.15
C VAL A 108 -4.41 -14.48 4.99
N HIS A 109 -4.37 -15.01 3.76
CA HIS A 109 -4.74 -16.41 3.49
C HIS A 109 -3.73 -17.38 4.12
N GLY A 110 -4.23 -18.39 4.86
CA GLY A 110 -3.40 -19.44 5.47
C GLY A 110 -2.91 -19.18 6.90
N ALA A 111 -3.33 -18.08 7.54
CA ALA A 111 -3.10 -17.86 8.97
C ALA A 111 -4.05 -18.73 9.82
N THR A 112 -3.82 -20.04 9.85
CA THR A 112 -4.30 -20.88 10.96
C THR A 112 -3.57 -20.45 12.22
N SER A 113 -4.32 -20.23 13.30
CA SER A 113 -3.81 -19.94 14.64
C SER A 113 -2.83 -21.03 15.11
N GLY A 114 -1.54 -20.78 14.91
CA GLY A 114 -0.43 -21.53 15.49
C GLY A 114 0.43 -20.54 16.27
N VAL A 115 0.55 -20.78 17.57
CA VAL A 115 1.57 -20.15 18.41
C VAL A 115 2.92 -20.68 17.93
N GLU A 116 3.84 -19.80 17.50
CA GLU A 116 5.25 -19.75 17.94
C GLU A 116 6.14 -18.80 17.10
N GLU A 117 7.05 -18.18 17.84
CA GLU A 117 8.41 -17.69 17.51
C GLU A 117 8.64 -16.46 16.62
N GLU A 118 9.12 -15.43 17.32
CA GLU A 118 9.93 -14.32 16.85
C GLU A 118 11.11 -14.84 16.01
N ASN A 119 11.03 -14.72 14.68
CA ASN A 119 12.18 -14.93 13.83
C ASN A 119 12.24 -13.92 12.68
N GLN A 120 13.45 -13.43 12.48
CA GLN A 120 13.87 -12.26 11.73
C GLN A 120 13.99 -12.57 10.22
N GLN A 121 13.91 -11.53 9.36
CA GLN A 121 14.14 -11.48 7.89
C GLN A 121 12.90 -11.69 7.00
N ARG A 122 12.47 -10.78 6.11
CA ARG A 122 13.18 -10.27 4.89
C ARG A 122 12.52 -8.99 4.33
N PRO A 123 13.25 -8.09 3.62
CA PRO A 123 12.65 -7.01 2.83
C PRO A 123 12.30 -7.52 1.42
N SER A 124 11.06 -7.28 0.98
CA SER A 124 10.60 -7.54 -0.39
C SER A 124 10.03 -6.22 -0.93
N ILE A 125 10.83 -5.49 -1.71
CA ILE A 125 10.33 -4.44 -2.60
C ILE A 125 9.99 -5.13 -3.91
N VAL A 126 8.70 -5.39 -4.12
CA VAL A 126 8.15 -5.70 -5.44
C VAL A 126 6.90 -4.86 -5.61
N MET A 127 7.06 -3.75 -6.33
CA MET A 127 5.95 -3.00 -6.87
C MET A 127 5.42 -3.76 -8.09
N LEU A 128 4.29 -4.45 -7.92
CA LEU A 128 3.64 -5.19 -9.00
C LEU A 128 2.49 -4.35 -9.56
N VAL A 129 2.60 -4.01 -10.84
CA VAL A 129 1.55 -3.39 -11.65
C VAL A 129 0.35 -4.34 -11.70
N ILE A 130 -0.80 -3.91 -11.19
CA ILE A 130 -2.06 -4.68 -11.30
C ILE A 130 -2.77 -4.26 -12.58
N LEU A 131 -2.83 -5.21 -13.52
CA LEU A 131 -3.64 -5.18 -14.72
C LEU A 131 -5.11 -5.49 -14.32
N ILE A 132 -6.06 -4.58 -14.58
CA ILE A 132 -7.48 -4.90 -14.48
C ILE A 132 -7.94 -5.44 -15.84
N ALA A 133 -8.20 -6.74 -15.92
CA ALA A 133 -9.06 -7.32 -16.96
C ALA A 133 -10.46 -7.49 -16.36
N THR A 134 -11.43 -6.76 -16.91
CA THR A 134 -12.84 -6.95 -16.57
C THR A 134 -13.36 -8.20 -17.27
N GLY A 135 -14.01 -9.08 -16.50
CA GLY A 135 -14.78 -10.21 -17.01
C GLY A 135 -16.14 -9.76 -17.56
N ASP A 136 -16.51 -10.41 -18.67
CA ASP A 136 -17.86 -10.72 -19.15
C ASP A 136 -18.99 -9.70 -18.93
N ALA A 137 -19.13 -8.82 -19.92
CA ALA A 137 -20.42 -8.21 -20.24
C ALA A 137 -21.13 -9.02 -21.34
N ILE A 138 -21.97 -9.97 -20.90
CA ILE A 138 -23.34 -10.21 -21.36
C ILE A 138 -23.63 -9.74 -22.81
N SER A 139 -23.37 -10.61 -23.79
CA SER A 139 -23.99 -10.51 -25.13
C SER A 139 -25.36 -11.18 -25.09
N GLY A 140 -26.37 -10.39 -24.78
CA GLY A 140 -27.76 -10.80 -24.78
C GLY A 140 -28.69 -9.64 -25.13
N ARG A 141 -28.51 -9.05 -26.31
CA ARG A 141 -29.56 -8.45 -27.16
C ARG A 141 -28.98 -7.93 -28.47
#